data_AF-A0A954LGU9-F1
#
_entry.id   AF-A0A954LGU9-F1
#
_cell.length_a   1.000
_cell.length_b   1.000
_cell.length_c   1.000
_cell.angle_alpha   90.00
_cell.angle_beta   90.00
_cell.angle_gamma   90.00
#
_symmetry.space_group_name_H-M   'P 1'
#
loop_
_entity.id
_entity.type
_entity.pdbx_description
1 polymer ?
#
loop_
_entity_poly.entity_id
_entity_poly.type
_entity_poly.pdbx_seq_one_letter_code
_entity_poly.pdbx_strand_id
1 'polypeptide(L)'
;YIGSTPNGVSYPELGFNNQHHSQTHHNNDPEKMEKVAKITAFNIEQFAYMVKKMHGLREGEGTLLDNCIMMWGSGLEDGDLHTRKNLPFIIAGRGGGSVKTGRFLPDTKGNQGDLLTTLLACAGIPLDRPIGIATKELTEIFDSQ
;
A
#
# COMPACT_ATOMS: atom_id res chain seq x y z
N TYR A 1 -5.97 -7.66 -10.64
CA TYR A 1 -6.19 -6.37 -9.94
C TYR A 1 -6.00 -6.65 -8.46
N ILE A 2 -4.91 -6.17 -7.84
CA ILE A 2 -4.69 -6.26 -6.39
C ILE A 2 -5.14 -4.91 -5.83
N GLY A 3 -6.44 -4.75 -5.64
CA GLY A 3 -7.04 -3.47 -5.25
C GLY A 3 -8.51 -3.62 -4.91
N SER A 4 -8.98 -2.82 -3.95
CA SER A 4 -10.38 -2.73 -3.56
C SER A 4 -11.20 -2.26 -4.76
N THR A 5 -12.10 -3.09 -5.27
CA THR A 5 -13.11 -2.60 -6.22
C THR A 5 -14.06 -1.66 -5.46
N PRO A 6 -14.55 -0.59 -6.09
CA PRO A 6 -15.60 0.20 -5.49
C PRO A 6 -16.87 -0.67 -5.47
N ASN A 7 -17.17 -1.20 -4.28
CA ASN A 7 -18.33 -2.04 -3.93
C ASN A 7 -18.21 -3.53 -4.33
N GLY A 8 -18.56 -4.40 -3.38
CA GLY A 8 -19.14 -5.72 -3.70
C GLY A 8 -18.23 -6.96 -3.82
N VAL A 9 -16.91 -6.89 -3.59
CA VAL A 9 -16.08 -8.11 -3.65
C VAL A 9 -16.27 -8.98 -2.41
N SER A 10 -16.57 -10.26 -2.63
CA SER A 10 -16.51 -11.33 -1.64
C SER A 10 -15.23 -12.14 -1.80
N TYR A 11 -14.83 -12.86 -0.74
CA TYR A 11 -13.68 -13.76 -0.73
C TYR A 11 -14.10 -15.18 -0.29
N PRO A 12 -14.84 -15.93 -1.13
CA PRO A 12 -15.34 -17.27 -0.81
C PRO A 12 -14.26 -18.25 -0.35
N GLU A 13 -13.03 -18.09 -0.85
CA GLU A 13 -11.85 -18.87 -0.49
C GLU A 13 -11.49 -18.75 1.00
N LEU A 14 -11.98 -17.72 1.70
CA LEU A 14 -11.80 -17.52 3.14
C LEU A 14 -12.94 -18.13 3.97
N GLY A 15 -13.87 -18.86 3.33
CA GLY A 15 -14.97 -19.57 3.99
C GLY A 15 -16.23 -18.73 4.24
N PHE A 16 -16.33 -17.55 3.63
CA PHE A 16 -17.53 -16.71 3.71
C PHE A 16 -17.76 -15.92 2.42
N ASN A 17 -19.01 -15.57 2.15
CA ASN A 17 -19.42 -14.90 0.89
C ASN A 17 -19.90 -13.45 1.11
N ASN A 18 -19.69 -12.88 2.30
CA ASN A 18 -20.03 -11.50 2.57
C ASN A 18 -19.20 -10.55 1.69
N GLN A 19 -19.79 -9.43 1.27
CA GLN A 19 -19.08 -8.39 0.53
C GLN A 19 -18.17 -7.60 1.49
N HIS A 20 -16.89 -7.46 1.14
CA HIS A 20 -15.87 -6.80 1.97
C HIS A 20 -16.29 -5.43 2.49
N HIS A 21 -16.77 -4.54 1.62
CA HIS A 21 -17.18 -3.19 2.04
C HIS A 21 -18.26 -3.19 3.13
N SER A 22 -19.23 -4.12 3.06
CA SER A 22 -20.26 -4.21 4.11
C SER A 22 -19.69 -4.63 5.47
N GLN A 23 -18.58 -5.37 5.47
CA GLN A 23 -17.93 -5.83 6.70
C GLN A 23 -17.08 -4.72 7.33
N THR A 24 -16.60 -3.74 6.55
CA THR A 24 -15.83 -2.62 7.11
C THR A 24 -16.68 -1.65 7.94
N HIS A 25 -18.00 -1.60 7.71
CA HIS A 25 -18.97 -0.97 8.62
C HIS A 25 -19.36 -1.95 9.72
N HIS A 26 -18.40 -2.24 10.60
CA HIS A 26 -18.50 -3.31 11.58
C HIS A 26 -19.33 -2.95 12.82
N ASN A 27 -19.45 -1.67 13.19
CA ASN A 27 -20.14 -1.23 14.41
C ASN A 27 -19.72 -2.03 15.65
N ASN A 28 -18.42 -2.28 15.79
CA ASN A 28 -17.79 -3.15 16.81
C ASN A 28 -18.28 -4.61 16.86
N ASP A 29 -18.89 -5.13 15.79
CA ASP A 29 -19.23 -6.54 15.65
C ASP A 29 -17.95 -7.40 15.48
N PRO A 30 -17.64 -8.30 16.43
CA PRO A 30 -16.43 -9.12 16.37
C PRO A 30 -16.34 -10.01 15.13
N GLU A 31 -17.47 -10.52 14.62
CA GLU A 31 -17.48 -11.42 13.46
C GLU A 31 -17.08 -10.65 12.20
N LYS A 32 -17.60 -9.44 12.04
CA LYS A 32 -17.23 -8.56 10.92
C LYS A 32 -15.76 -8.14 10.99
N MET A 33 -15.28 -7.78 12.18
CA MET A 33 -13.88 -7.42 12.39
C MET A 33 -12.94 -8.59 12.04
N GLU A 34 -13.28 -9.81 12.46
CA GLU A 34 -12.51 -11.01 12.10
C GLU A 34 -12.47 -11.23 10.59
N LYS A 35 -13.60 -11.07 9.89
CA LYS A 35 -13.66 -11.17 8.42
C LYS A 35 -12.79 -10.11 7.74
N VAL A 36 -12.85 -8.85 8.19
CA VAL A 36 -12.00 -7.76 7.67
C VAL A 36 -10.52 -8.06 7.88
N ALA A 37 -10.15 -8.60 9.05
CA ALA A 37 -8.78 -9.01 9.33
C ALA A 37 -8.31 -10.14 8.40
N LYS A 38 -9.14 -11.18 8.18
CA LYS A 38 -8.84 -12.28 7.24
C LYS A 38 -8.67 -11.79 5.81
N ILE A 39 -9.55 -10.92 5.34
CA ILE A 39 -9.46 -10.31 4.00
C ILE A 39 -8.18 -9.47 3.87
N THR A 40 -7.85 -8.69 4.90
CA THR A 40 -6.65 -7.85 4.92
C THR A 40 -5.39 -8.71 4.86
N ALA A 41 -5.31 -9.76 5.69
CA ALA A 41 -4.20 -10.71 5.67
C ALA A 41 -4.03 -11.38 4.30
N PHE A 42 -5.12 -11.88 3.72
CA PHE A 42 -5.10 -12.48 2.38
C PHE A 42 -4.57 -11.52 1.31
N ASN A 43 -5.03 -10.26 1.31
CA ASN A 43 -4.56 -9.26 0.34
C ASN A 43 -3.08 -8.91 0.52
N ILE A 44 -2.58 -8.85 1.76
CA ILE A 44 -1.14 -8.68 2.05
C ILE A 44 -0.36 -9.88 1.54
N GLU A 45 -0.87 -11.11 1.71
CA GLU A 45 -0.22 -12.32 1.18
C GLU A 45 -0.12 -12.30 -0.35
N GLN A 46 -1.17 -11.85 -1.05
CA GLN A 46 -1.14 -11.70 -2.51
C GLN A 46 -0.14 -10.62 -2.96
N PHE A 47 -0.06 -9.51 -2.23
CA PHE A 47 0.96 -8.48 -2.46
C PHE A 47 2.37 -9.04 -2.26
N ALA A 48 2.61 -9.74 -1.15
CA ALA A 48 3.89 -10.37 -0.84
C ALA A 48 4.28 -11.44 -1.88
N TYR A 49 3.31 -12.20 -2.39
CA TYR A 49 3.53 -13.12 -3.50
C TYR A 49 4.05 -12.40 -4.74
N MET A 50 3.40 -11.29 -5.14
CA MET A 50 3.83 -10.50 -6.30
C MET A 50 5.24 -9.91 -6.09
N VAL A 51 5.51 -9.32 -4.93
CA VAL A 51 6.83 -8.79 -4.57
C VAL A 51 7.91 -9.88 -4.69
N LYS A 52 7.68 -11.07 -4.13
CA LYS A 52 8.61 -12.21 -4.22
C LYS A 52 8.81 -12.67 -5.67
N LYS A 53 7.74 -12.70 -6.48
CA LYS A 53 7.83 -13.03 -7.89
C LYS A 53 8.68 -12.02 -8.65
N MET A 54 8.45 -10.73 -8.47
CA MET A 54 9.22 -9.67 -9.12
C MET A 54 10.69 -9.67 -8.69
N HIS A 55 10.98 -9.98 -7.43
CA HIS A 55 12.36 -10.16 -6.97
C HIS A 55 13.04 -11.39 -7.61
N GLY A 56 12.30 -12.45 -7.91
CA GLY A 56 12.84 -13.64 -8.57
C GLY A 56 13.07 -13.51 -10.08
N LEU A 57 12.56 -12.44 -10.71
CA LEU A 57 12.68 -12.21 -12.14
C LEU A 57 13.91 -11.34 -12.42
N ARG A 58 14.88 -11.88 -13.16
CA ARG A 58 16.06 -11.11 -13.58
C ARG A 58 15.69 -10.06 -14.63
N GLU A 59 16.21 -8.85 -14.45
CA GLU A 59 16.07 -7.74 -15.39
C GLU A 59 17.36 -6.90 -15.37
N GLY A 60 18.09 -6.89 -16.49
CA GLY A 60 19.43 -6.28 -16.56
C GLY A 60 20.39 -6.86 -15.52
N GLU A 61 21.06 -5.97 -14.79
CA GLU A 61 22.02 -6.32 -13.72
C GLU A 61 21.38 -6.71 -12.38
N GLY A 62 20.05 -6.63 -12.28
CA GLY A 62 19.31 -6.91 -11.04
C GLY A 62 18.05 -7.71 -11.28
N THR A 63 17.02 -7.37 -10.52
CA THR A 63 15.70 -7.98 -10.56
C THR A 63 14.67 -6.96 -11.02
N LEU A 64 13.53 -7.43 -11.54
CA LEU A 64 12.42 -6.55 -11.91
C LEU A 64 12.00 -5.65 -10.74
N LEU A 65 12.05 -6.18 -9.51
CA LEU A 65 11.72 -5.41 -8.30
C LEU A 65 12.72 -4.27 -8.03
N ASP A 66 13.99 -4.39 -8.44
CA ASP A 66 14.98 -3.31 -8.29
C ASP A 66 14.60 -2.08 -9.12
N ASN A 67 13.93 -2.28 -10.27
CA ASN A 67 13.50 -1.19 -11.17
C ASN A 67 12.04 -0.76 -10.95
N CYS A 68 11.32 -1.39 -10.03
CA CYS A 68 9.91 -1.08 -9.75
C CYS A 68 9.72 -0.38 -8.41
N ILE A 69 8.57 0.26 -8.27
CA ILE A 69 8.02 0.73 -6.99
C ILE A 69 6.63 0.10 -6.84
N MET A 70 6.44 -0.66 -5.77
CA MET A 70 5.15 -1.24 -5.37
C MET A 70 4.70 -0.63 -4.05
N MET A 71 3.41 -0.32 -3.95
CA MET A 71 2.80 0.21 -2.74
C MET A 71 1.60 -0.66 -2.34
N TRP A 72 1.52 -1.00 -1.07
CA TRP A 72 0.33 -1.54 -0.42
C TRP A 72 -0.07 -0.65 0.76
N GLY A 73 -1.37 -0.45 0.93
CA GLY A 73 -1.93 0.33 2.03
C GLY A 73 -3.43 0.53 1.85
N SER A 74 -4.00 1.40 2.67
CA SER A 74 -5.42 1.73 2.67
C SER A 74 -5.65 3.24 2.59
N GLY A 75 -6.80 3.63 2.05
CA GLY A 75 -7.29 5.00 2.13
C GLY A 75 -7.80 5.41 3.52
N LEU A 76 -8.15 4.41 4.36
CA LEU A 76 -8.74 4.56 5.69
C LEU A 76 -8.04 3.65 6.70
N GLU A 77 -7.80 4.16 7.91
CA GLU A 77 -7.25 3.43 9.06
C GLU A 77 -8.30 2.48 9.63
N ASP A 78 -9.49 3.04 9.87
CA ASP A 78 -10.67 2.34 10.33
C ASP A 78 -11.79 2.60 9.33
N GLY A 79 -12.39 1.54 8.80
CA GLY A 79 -13.46 1.63 7.80
C GLY A 79 -14.82 1.98 8.39
N ASP A 80 -15.05 1.73 9.68
CA ASP A 80 -16.30 2.04 10.38
C ASP A 80 -16.33 3.52 10.76
N LEU A 81 -15.25 3.99 11.38
CA LEU A 81 -15.10 5.38 11.80
C LEU A 81 -14.64 6.32 10.67
N HIS A 82 -14.23 5.78 9.52
CA HIS A 82 -13.67 6.52 8.38
C HIS A 82 -12.47 7.40 8.76
N THR A 83 -11.64 6.94 9.71
CA THR A 83 -10.47 7.68 10.19
C THR A 83 -9.26 7.49 9.26
N ARG A 84 -8.30 8.43 9.36
CA ARG A 84 -7.08 8.46 8.55
C ARG A 84 -5.85 8.86 9.37
N LYS A 85 -5.85 8.60 10.69
CA LYS A 85 -4.85 9.14 11.60
C LYS A 85 -3.56 8.31 11.59
N ASN A 86 -3.68 6.99 11.48
CA ASN A 86 -2.54 6.08 11.48
C ASN A 86 -2.67 5.02 10.38
N LEU A 87 -2.20 5.36 9.18
CA LEU A 87 -2.27 4.48 8.01
C LEU A 87 -0.93 3.78 7.78
N PRO A 88 -0.84 2.45 7.95
CA PRO A 88 0.36 1.71 7.57
C PRO A 88 0.44 1.60 6.05
N PHE A 89 1.63 1.85 5.51
CA PHE A 89 1.97 1.61 4.11
C PHE A 89 3.18 0.68 4.03
N ILE A 90 3.16 -0.20 3.03
CA ILE A 90 4.31 -1.03 2.67
C ILE A 90 4.76 -0.56 1.29
N ILE A 91 6.02 -0.12 1.20
CA ILE A 91 6.68 0.18 -0.06
C ILE A 91 7.70 -0.93 -0.34
N ALA A 92 7.67 -1.48 -1.54
CA ALA A 92 8.59 -2.51 -1.99
C ALA A 92 9.20 -2.16 -3.35
N GLY A 93 10.44 -2.59 -3.57
CA GLY A 93 11.22 -2.23 -4.75
C GLY A 93 12.05 -0.96 -4.57
N ARG A 94 13.08 -0.83 -5.40
CA ARG A 94 14.09 0.22 -5.27
C ARG A 94 13.88 1.38 -6.24
N GLY A 95 12.91 1.28 -7.16
CA GLY A 95 12.60 2.35 -8.12
C GLY A 95 13.79 2.77 -8.99
N GLY A 96 14.68 1.84 -9.33
CA GLY A 96 15.93 2.17 -10.03
C GLY A 96 17.01 2.78 -9.12
N GLY A 97 16.92 2.55 -7.81
CA GLY A 97 17.84 3.08 -6.80
C GLY A 97 17.42 4.42 -6.20
N SER A 98 16.18 4.87 -6.41
CA SER A 98 15.64 6.09 -5.81
C SER A 98 14.96 5.85 -4.46
N VAL A 99 14.59 4.60 -4.14
CA VAL A 99 13.89 4.24 -2.90
C VAL A 99 14.79 3.40 -2.00
N LYS A 100 15.02 3.87 -0.77
CA LYS A 100 15.81 3.14 0.24
C LYS A 100 14.94 2.15 1.00
N THR A 101 15.17 0.87 0.74
CA THR A 101 14.38 -0.25 1.29
C THR A 101 15.03 -0.87 2.54
N GLY A 102 14.40 -1.92 3.10
CA GLY A 102 14.96 -2.68 4.24
C GLY A 102 14.81 -1.97 5.60
N ARG A 103 13.81 -1.11 5.76
CA ARG A 103 13.62 -0.28 6.95
C ARG A 103 12.17 -0.26 7.41
N PHE A 104 11.99 0.03 8.70
CA PHE A 104 10.72 0.42 9.29
C PHE A 104 10.82 1.89 9.72
N LEU A 105 9.85 2.72 9.31
CA LEU A 105 9.84 4.16 9.57
C LEU A 105 8.63 4.53 10.46
N PRO A 106 8.74 4.38 11.80
CA PRO A 106 7.60 4.58 12.71
C PRO A 106 7.17 6.05 12.86
N ASP A 107 8.10 6.98 12.63
CA ASP A 107 7.92 8.39 12.97
C ASP A 107 7.67 9.29 11.76
N THR A 108 7.58 8.73 10.54
CA THR A 108 7.28 9.50 9.34
C THR A 108 5.89 10.14 9.47
N LYS A 109 5.84 11.47 9.32
CA LYS A 109 4.60 12.25 9.37
C LYS A 109 4.30 12.86 8.01
N GLY A 110 3.12 12.59 7.50
CA GLY A 110 2.62 13.16 6.25
C GLY A 110 1.20 12.69 5.96
N ASN A 111 0.70 13.05 4.79
CA ASN A 111 -0.57 12.58 4.27
C ASN A 111 -0.37 11.69 3.02
N GLN A 112 -1.43 11.03 2.54
CA GLN A 112 -1.35 10.16 1.37
C GLN A 112 -0.91 10.88 0.08
N GLY A 113 -1.23 12.17 -0.04
CA GLY A 113 -0.75 13.02 -1.13
C GLY A 113 0.77 13.21 -1.07
N ASP A 114 1.33 13.45 0.12
CA ASP A 114 2.79 13.53 0.31
C ASP A 114 3.47 12.23 -0.12
N LEU A 115 2.93 11.07 0.31
CA LEU A 115 3.45 9.76 -0.09
C LEU A 115 3.40 9.55 -1.60
N LEU A 116 2.25 9.77 -2.24
CA LEU A 116 2.09 9.60 -3.68
C LEU A 116 3.00 10.54 -4.49
N THR A 117 3.09 11.81 -4.06
CA THR A 117 4.00 12.80 -4.66
C THR A 117 5.44 12.29 -4.59
N THR A 118 5.87 11.80 -3.43
CA THR A 118 7.22 11.27 -3.21
C THR A 118 7.52 10.06 -4.09
N LEU A 119 6.58 9.12 -4.24
CA LEU A 119 6.78 7.93 -5.07
C LEU A 119 6.85 8.28 -6.57
N LEU A 120 6.09 9.29 -7.03
CA LEU A 120 6.19 9.78 -8.41
C LEU A 120 7.54 10.47 -8.67
N ALA A 121 8.04 11.26 -7.71
CA ALA A 121 9.37 11.83 -7.77
C ALA A 121 10.45 10.74 -7.82
N CYS A 122 10.33 9.69 -7.00
CA CYS A 122 11.22 8.51 -7.04
C CYS A 122 11.18 7.81 -8.40
N ALA A 123 10.05 7.81 -9.10
CA ALA A 123 9.90 7.26 -10.44
C ALA A 123 10.42 8.20 -11.55
N GLY A 124 10.99 9.36 -11.20
CA GLY A 124 11.49 10.35 -12.17
C GLY A 124 10.38 11.08 -12.94
N ILE A 125 9.15 11.06 -12.42
CA ILE A 125 8.01 11.71 -13.08
C ILE A 125 8.01 13.20 -12.68
N PRO A 126 8.16 14.13 -13.63
CA PRO A 126 8.11 15.56 -13.32
C PRO A 126 6.71 15.94 -12.85
N LEU A 127 6.65 16.63 -11.71
CA LEU A 127 5.41 17.17 -11.15
C LEU A 127 5.39 18.68 -11.32
N ASP A 128 4.38 19.19 -12.00
CA ASP A 128 4.14 20.62 -12.20
C ASP A 128 3.30 21.24 -11.07
N ARG A 129 2.69 20.40 -10.23
CA ARG A 129 1.85 20.77 -9.08
C ARG A 129 1.75 19.64 -8.05
N PRO A 130 1.34 19.94 -6.81
CA PRO A 130 1.12 18.93 -5.78
C PRO A 130 0.02 17.92 -6.15
N ILE A 131 0.19 16.64 -5.77
CA ILE A 131 -0.84 15.60 -5.96
C ILE A 131 -1.87 15.66 -4.82
N GLY A 132 -3.11 16.03 -5.17
CA GLY A 132 -4.23 16.05 -4.22
C GLY A 132 -3.97 17.00 -3.06
N ILE A 133 -3.83 16.46 -1.86
CA ILE A 133 -3.60 17.20 -0.61
C ILE A 133 -2.11 17.24 -0.20
N ALA A 134 -1.20 16.90 -1.12
CA ALA A 134 0.23 16.95 -0.84
C ALA A 134 0.68 18.37 -0.46
N THR A 135 1.55 18.42 0.54
CA THR A 135 2.18 19.63 1.06
C THR A 135 3.70 19.53 1.04
N LYS A 136 4.26 18.32 0.93
CA LYS A 136 5.70 18.05 0.93
C LYS A 136 6.04 16.69 0.33
N GLU A 137 7.33 16.45 0.13
CA GLU A 137 7.89 15.12 -0.07
C GLU A 137 8.34 14.50 1.27
N LEU A 138 8.29 13.17 1.35
CA LEU A 138 8.76 12.38 2.50
C LEU A 138 10.22 12.00 2.26
N THR A 139 11.13 12.86 2.69
CA THR A 139 12.57 12.74 2.38
C THR A 139 13.18 11.44 2.90
N GLU A 140 12.59 10.83 3.93
CA GLU A 140 13.04 9.58 4.52
C GLU A 140 12.90 8.38 3.57
N ILE A 141 12.08 8.48 2.52
CA ILE A 141 11.85 7.42 1.51
C ILE A 141 13.02 7.33 0.53
N PHE A 142 13.61 8.45 0.14
CA PHE A 142 14.63 8.48 -0.88
C PHE A 142 15.88 7.70 -0.47
N ASP A 143 16.54 7.09 -1.46
CA ASP A 143 17.92 6.65 -1.32
C ASP A 143 18.83 7.85 -1.50
N SER A 144 19.37 8.31 -0.37
CA SER A 144 20.47 9.26 -0.35
C SER A 144 21.69 8.55 -0.92
N GLN A 145 21.94 8.71 -2.23
CA GLN A 145 23.25 8.39 -2.80
C GLN A 145 24.34 9.24 -2.15
#